data_AF-A0A550H416-F1
#
_entry.id   AF-A0A550H416-F1
#
_cell.length_a   1.000
_cell.length_b   1.000
_cell.length_c   1.000
_cell.angle_alpha   90.00
_cell.angle_beta   90.00
_cell.angle_gamma   90.00
#
_symmetry.space_group_name_H-M   'P 1'
#
loop_
_entity.id
_entity.type
_entity.pdbx_description
1 polymer ?
#
loop_
_entity_poly.entity_id
_entity_poly.type
_entity_poly.pdbx_seq_one_letter_code
_entity_poly.pdbx_strand_id
1 'polypeptide(L)'
;MKKILPLILLSLICVFIPAAMAAPSLEIALSPEPQFNQVWSNGTYQTNLTLQNFNLSQIDLTGYTGVPNQLIYEIVVTWSGKGGYDFGNKTTGYSYQPITHTISYSDSISSDSISFDLFLDQDFTEYEVQPYEKSKVTIDIRTYIQMSDGVKGPLVASKSQAWNIVDDPKVSYLEGKFSDMRGEILAATGVSKLNSLNREKYLSILENMNSNMIQGNYIAAQDIWKDYDDDERTNLLLALVRASDLQSDELDRLEDVETQLTIAERDLESLQDEYDVLETTYVALSNTYHKVNAELDAAKRNLSTAITAIFLSSILFYFIGQRGLIKRVQ
;
A
#
# COMPACT_ATOMS: atom_id res chain seq x y z
N MET A 1 -24.25 -21.32 -58.18
CA MET A 1 -23.18 -20.29 -58.09
C MET A 1 -23.48 -18.98 -58.84
N LYS A 2 -24.74 -18.64 -59.19
CA LYS A 2 -25.08 -17.39 -59.91
C LYS A 2 -25.51 -16.21 -59.00
N LYS A 3 -25.68 -16.44 -57.68
CA LYS A 3 -26.13 -15.42 -56.71
C LYS A 3 -25.01 -14.75 -55.89
N ILE A 4 -23.77 -15.22 -56.03
CA ILE A 4 -22.61 -14.70 -55.28
C ILE A 4 -21.96 -13.51 -56.01
N LEU A 5 -21.99 -13.52 -57.35
CA LEU A 5 -21.45 -12.44 -58.19
C LEU A 5 -22.07 -11.06 -57.93
N PRO A 6 -23.41 -10.88 -57.83
CA PRO A 6 -23.99 -9.57 -57.54
C PRO A 6 -23.73 -9.10 -56.12
N LEU A 7 -23.54 -10.01 -55.15
CA LEU A 7 -23.24 -9.65 -53.76
C LEU A 7 -21.79 -9.14 -53.61
N ILE A 8 -20.84 -9.77 -54.31
CA ILE A 8 -19.43 -9.34 -54.36
C ILE A 8 -19.31 -7.98 -55.07
N LEU A 9 -20.07 -7.76 -56.15
CA LEU A 9 -20.09 -6.48 -56.88
C LEU A 9 -20.69 -5.35 -56.04
N LEU A 10 -21.76 -5.63 -55.27
CA LEU A 10 -22.35 -4.65 -54.35
C LEU A 10 -21.41 -4.33 -53.17
N SER A 11 -20.69 -5.33 -52.64
CA SER A 11 -19.69 -5.09 -51.60
C SER A 11 -18.46 -4.32 -52.12
N LEU A 12 -18.07 -4.52 -53.38
CA LEU A 12 -16.97 -3.75 -53.98
C LEU A 12 -17.36 -2.27 -54.19
N ILE A 13 -18.62 -2.00 -54.56
CA ILE A 13 -19.12 -0.63 -54.75
C ILE A 13 -19.26 0.11 -53.41
N CYS A 14 -19.64 -0.57 -52.32
CA CYS A 14 -19.71 0.07 -50.99
C CYS A 14 -18.33 0.43 -50.39
N VAL A 15 -17.24 -0.23 -50.80
CA VAL A 15 -15.88 0.07 -50.33
C VAL A 15 -15.21 1.18 -51.17
N PHE A 16 -15.74 1.46 -52.37
CA PHE A 16 -15.28 2.54 -53.26
C PHE A 16 -16.34 3.64 -53.40
N ILE A 17 -17.01 4.04 -52.31
CA ILE A 17 -17.63 5.36 -52.29
C ILE A 17 -16.47 6.36 -52.38
N PRO A 18 -16.37 7.17 -53.44
CA PRO A 18 -15.32 8.17 -53.52
C PRO A 18 -15.44 9.11 -52.33
N ALA A 19 -14.31 9.44 -51.68
CA ALA A 19 -14.23 10.47 -50.64
C ALA A 19 -14.81 11.85 -51.07
N ALA A 20 -15.17 12.01 -52.35
CA ALA A 20 -15.76 13.21 -52.96
C ALA A 20 -17.17 13.61 -52.44
N MET A 21 -17.78 12.82 -51.54
CA MET A 21 -19.09 13.13 -50.93
C MET A 21 -19.03 13.16 -49.39
N ALA A 22 -17.85 13.09 -48.79
CA ALA A 22 -17.71 13.23 -47.34
C ALA A 22 -17.95 14.69 -46.94
N ALA A 23 -18.69 14.91 -45.84
CA ALA A 23 -18.86 16.25 -45.28
C ALA A 23 -17.48 16.82 -44.86
N PRO A 24 -17.27 18.15 -44.98
CA PRO A 24 -16.03 18.76 -44.55
C PRO A 24 -15.80 18.50 -43.06
N SER A 25 -14.56 18.17 -42.70
CA SER A 25 -14.17 17.85 -41.31
C SER A 25 -12.83 18.47 -40.96
N LEU A 26 -12.64 18.83 -39.70
CA LEU A 26 -11.37 19.35 -39.21
C LEU A 26 -10.55 18.24 -38.56
N GLU A 27 -9.26 18.26 -38.82
CA GLU A 27 -8.25 17.54 -38.06
C GLU A 27 -7.43 18.53 -37.25
N ILE A 28 -7.11 18.15 -36.01
CA ILE A 28 -6.30 18.94 -35.08
C ILE A 28 -5.14 18.04 -34.70
N ALA A 29 -3.91 18.47 -34.99
CA ALA A 29 -2.70 17.79 -34.58
C ALA A 29 -1.83 18.75 -33.78
N LEU A 30 -1.40 18.33 -32.59
CA LEU A 30 -0.45 19.05 -31.76
C LEU A 30 0.94 18.43 -31.90
N SER A 31 1.97 19.27 -32.00
CA SER A 31 3.38 18.85 -31.98
C SER A 31 4.11 19.56 -30.83
N PRO A 32 4.76 18.82 -29.91
CA PRO A 32 4.81 17.35 -29.84
C PRO A 32 3.44 16.71 -29.56
N GLU A 33 3.24 15.47 -30.01
CA GLU A 33 1.97 14.75 -29.82
C GLU A 33 1.72 14.49 -28.32
N PRO A 34 0.57 14.93 -27.78
CA PRO A 34 0.20 14.69 -26.38
C PRO A 34 0.11 13.19 -26.07
N GLN A 35 1.06 12.69 -25.27
CA GLN A 35 1.01 11.34 -24.73
C GLN A 35 0.02 11.27 -23.56
N PHE A 36 -0.59 10.12 -23.31
CA PHE A 36 -1.51 9.87 -22.18
C PHE A 36 -2.67 10.87 -22.02
N ASN A 37 -3.08 11.51 -23.12
CA ASN A 37 -4.10 12.56 -23.12
C ASN A 37 -3.80 13.71 -22.13
N GLN A 38 -2.53 14.09 -22.03
CA GLN A 38 -2.06 15.20 -21.20
C GLN A 38 -1.14 16.16 -21.95
N VAL A 39 -1.17 17.41 -21.55
CA VAL A 39 -0.32 18.50 -22.02
C VAL A 39 0.31 19.22 -20.83
N TRP A 40 1.46 19.83 -21.05
CA TRP A 40 2.19 20.59 -20.05
C TRP A 40 1.68 22.03 -19.99
N SER A 41 1.47 22.54 -18.78
CA SER A 41 1.33 23.98 -18.56
C SER A 41 2.63 24.69 -18.93
N ASN A 42 2.53 25.95 -19.30
CA ASN A 42 3.62 26.77 -19.82
C ASN A 42 4.36 26.13 -21.02
N GLY A 43 3.72 25.15 -21.67
CA GLY A 43 4.20 24.50 -22.88
C GLY A 43 3.77 25.26 -24.13
N THR A 44 4.63 25.26 -25.15
CA THR A 44 4.27 25.72 -26.49
C THR A 44 4.10 24.52 -27.40
N TYR A 45 2.93 24.43 -28.05
CA TYR A 45 2.57 23.36 -28.97
C TYR A 45 2.31 23.93 -30.35
N GLN A 46 2.97 23.40 -31.37
CA GLN A 46 2.62 23.74 -32.74
C GLN A 46 1.31 23.02 -33.08
N THR A 47 0.25 23.80 -33.28
CA THR A 47 -1.08 23.31 -33.64
C THR A 47 -1.25 23.37 -35.14
N ASN A 48 -1.44 22.21 -35.77
CA ASN A 48 -1.73 22.07 -37.19
C ASN A 48 -3.20 21.73 -37.36
N LEU A 49 -3.91 22.57 -38.09
CA LEU A 49 -5.30 22.37 -38.46
C LEU A 49 -5.37 21.98 -39.93
N THR A 50 -6.07 20.91 -40.24
CA THR A 50 -6.28 20.46 -41.62
C THR A 50 -7.76 20.30 -41.88
N LEU A 51 -8.28 21.03 -42.87
CA LEU A 51 -9.65 20.95 -43.33
C LEU A 51 -9.74 19.89 -44.44
N GLN A 52 -10.32 18.75 -44.10
CA GLN A 52 -10.49 17.63 -45.01
C GLN A 52 -11.80 17.72 -45.78
N ASN A 53 -11.79 17.26 -47.04
CA ASN A 53 -12.97 17.15 -47.90
C ASN A 53 -13.74 18.46 -48.11
N PHE A 54 -13.06 19.60 -47.99
CA PHE A 54 -13.67 20.89 -48.28
C PHE A 54 -13.88 21.07 -49.78
N ASN A 55 -15.13 21.31 -50.15
CA ASN A 55 -15.52 21.67 -51.51
C ASN A 55 -16.54 22.81 -51.46
N LEU A 56 -16.09 24.01 -51.83
CA LEU A 56 -16.92 25.21 -51.84
C LEU A 56 -18.22 25.04 -52.63
N SER A 57 -18.21 24.25 -53.72
CA SER A 57 -19.41 24.02 -54.55
C SER A 57 -20.51 23.21 -53.85
N GLN A 58 -20.18 22.55 -52.74
CA GLN A 58 -21.12 21.75 -51.94
C GLN A 58 -21.61 22.51 -50.70
N ILE A 59 -21.11 23.72 -50.45
CA ILE A 59 -21.53 24.54 -49.31
C ILE A 59 -22.77 25.34 -49.70
N ASP A 60 -23.80 25.28 -48.86
CA ASP A 60 -24.99 26.11 -49.03
C ASP A 60 -24.67 27.56 -48.63
N LEU A 61 -24.68 28.45 -49.62
CA LEU A 61 -24.46 29.89 -49.46
C LEU A 61 -25.77 30.67 -49.53
N THR A 62 -26.93 29.99 -49.52
CA THR A 62 -28.24 30.64 -49.58
C THR A 62 -28.41 31.56 -48.36
N GLY A 63 -28.66 32.84 -48.61
CA GLY A 63 -28.84 33.85 -47.56
C GLY A 63 -27.60 34.68 -47.25
N TYR A 64 -26.47 34.43 -47.91
CA TYR A 64 -25.27 35.25 -47.80
C TYR A 64 -25.08 36.14 -49.04
N THR A 65 -24.60 37.36 -48.82
CA THR A 65 -24.25 38.32 -49.88
C THR A 65 -22.76 38.28 -50.20
N GLY A 66 -22.38 38.67 -51.41
CA GLY A 66 -20.98 38.69 -51.85
C GLY A 66 -20.47 37.34 -52.38
N VAL A 67 -19.16 37.29 -52.65
CA VAL A 67 -18.46 36.09 -53.14
C VAL A 67 -17.61 35.52 -52.00
N PRO A 68 -17.57 34.18 -51.82
CA PRO A 68 -16.65 33.56 -50.88
C PRO A 68 -15.19 34.02 -51.11
N ASN A 69 -14.53 34.50 -50.06
CA ASN A 69 -13.21 35.14 -50.17
C ASN A 69 -12.13 34.39 -49.38
N GLN A 70 -12.39 34.11 -48.09
CA GLN A 70 -11.40 33.55 -47.16
C GLN A 70 -12.03 32.51 -46.25
N LEU A 71 -11.20 31.66 -45.63
CA LEU A 71 -11.61 30.83 -44.51
C LEU A 71 -11.20 31.51 -43.20
N ILE A 72 -12.12 31.59 -42.25
CA ILE A 72 -11.87 32.06 -40.88
C ILE A 72 -11.84 30.85 -39.96
N TYR A 73 -10.75 30.69 -39.22
CA TYR A 73 -10.61 29.72 -38.15
C TYR A 73 -10.77 30.45 -36.82
N GLU A 74 -11.91 30.25 -36.17
CA GLU A 74 -12.16 30.73 -34.81
C GLU A 74 -11.80 29.62 -33.82
N ILE A 75 -10.82 29.90 -32.97
CA ILE A 75 -10.22 28.96 -32.04
C ILE A 75 -10.52 29.47 -30.64
N VAL A 76 -11.26 28.67 -29.89
CA VAL A 76 -11.65 28.97 -28.52
C VAL A 76 -10.92 27.97 -27.63
N VAL A 77 -9.94 28.46 -26.89
CA VAL A 77 -9.22 27.68 -25.91
C VAL A 77 -9.86 27.95 -24.56
N THR A 78 -10.34 26.90 -23.90
CA THR A 78 -11.02 26.98 -22.62
C THR A 78 -10.27 26.13 -21.62
N TRP A 79 -9.84 26.75 -20.53
CA TRP A 79 -9.26 26.05 -19.41
C TRP A 79 -10.30 25.92 -18.31
N SER A 80 -10.36 24.74 -17.70
CA SER A 80 -11.28 24.44 -16.61
C SER A 80 -10.59 23.52 -15.62
N GLY A 81 -10.91 23.68 -14.34
CA GLY A 81 -10.39 22.81 -13.31
C GLY A 81 -11.43 22.56 -12.25
N LYS A 82 -11.39 21.34 -11.72
CA LYS A 82 -12.12 20.98 -10.51
C LYS A 82 -11.21 20.17 -9.62
N GLY A 83 -11.31 20.42 -8.33
CA GLY A 83 -10.65 19.61 -7.32
C GLY A 83 -11.62 19.31 -6.20
N GLY A 84 -11.30 18.29 -5.43
CA GLY A 84 -12.10 17.93 -4.28
C GLY A 84 -11.51 16.76 -3.56
N TYR A 85 -12.06 16.49 -2.39
CA TYR A 85 -11.69 15.38 -1.55
C TYR A 85 -12.93 14.66 -1.07
N ASP A 86 -12.87 13.34 -1.10
CA ASP A 86 -13.88 12.46 -0.54
C ASP A 86 -13.35 11.99 0.82
N PHE A 87 -13.92 12.49 1.93
CA PHE A 87 -13.60 12.00 3.27
C PHE A 87 -14.77 11.21 3.83
N GLY A 88 -14.67 9.87 3.79
CA GLY A 88 -15.76 8.98 4.15
C GLY A 88 -16.99 9.23 3.27
N ASN A 89 -18.11 9.64 3.88
CA ASN A 89 -19.37 9.93 3.16
C ASN A 89 -19.52 11.41 2.75
N LYS A 90 -18.50 12.25 2.93
CA LYS A 90 -18.57 13.68 2.63
C LYS A 90 -17.60 14.04 1.50
N THR A 91 -18.15 14.57 0.42
CA THR A 91 -17.37 15.19 -0.65
C THR A 91 -17.30 16.69 -0.40
N THR A 92 -16.09 17.23 -0.32
CA THR A 92 -15.84 18.67 -0.43
C THR A 92 -15.15 18.94 -1.75
N GLY A 93 -15.51 20.00 -2.45
CA GLY A 93 -14.93 20.28 -3.75
C GLY A 93 -15.06 21.73 -4.18
N TYR A 94 -14.29 22.08 -5.19
CA TYR A 94 -14.29 23.37 -5.84
C TYR A 94 -14.23 23.18 -7.35
N SER A 95 -14.69 24.20 -8.06
CA SER A 95 -14.52 24.32 -9.50
C SER A 95 -14.14 25.76 -9.79
N TYR A 96 -13.17 25.96 -10.67
CA TYR A 96 -12.83 27.29 -11.14
C TYR A 96 -13.81 27.70 -12.24
N GLN A 97 -14.05 29.00 -12.36
CA GLN A 97 -14.71 29.52 -13.55
C GLN A 97 -13.81 29.25 -14.77
N PRO A 98 -14.37 28.75 -15.88
CA PRO A 98 -13.57 28.52 -17.07
C PRO A 98 -12.93 29.82 -17.55
N ILE A 99 -11.63 29.78 -17.82
CA ILE A 99 -10.92 30.87 -18.49
C ILE A 99 -11.00 30.56 -19.99
N THR A 100 -11.31 31.56 -20.80
CA THR A 100 -11.46 31.37 -22.24
C THR A 100 -10.66 32.41 -23.02
N HIS A 101 -9.88 31.93 -23.98
CA HIS A 101 -9.17 32.76 -24.95
C HIS A 101 -9.68 32.45 -26.36
N THR A 102 -10.01 33.49 -27.11
CA THR A 102 -10.46 33.37 -28.49
C THR A 102 -9.41 33.95 -29.42
N ILE A 103 -8.98 33.14 -30.38
CA ILE A 103 -8.01 33.49 -31.40
C ILE A 103 -8.68 33.30 -32.75
N SER A 104 -8.50 34.26 -33.66
CA SER A 104 -9.07 34.16 -35.00
C SER A 104 -7.94 34.26 -36.02
N TYR A 105 -7.89 33.29 -36.92
CA TYR A 105 -7.03 33.33 -38.08
C TYR A 105 -7.86 33.38 -39.35
N SER A 106 -7.31 33.99 -40.39
CA SER A 106 -7.91 34.02 -41.72
C SER A 106 -6.88 33.57 -42.74
N ASP A 107 -7.28 32.71 -43.66
CA ASP A 107 -6.43 32.29 -44.77
C ASP A 107 -7.24 32.28 -46.09
N SER A 108 -6.54 32.13 -47.21
CA SER A 108 -7.15 31.95 -48.53
C SER A 108 -8.21 30.85 -48.48
N ILE A 109 -9.31 31.04 -49.21
CA ILE A 109 -10.36 30.03 -49.33
C ILE A 109 -9.88 28.72 -49.99
N SER A 110 -8.75 28.77 -50.68
CA SER A 110 -8.09 27.60 -51.27
C SER A 110 -7.16 26.87 -50.30
N SER A 111 -6.90 27.44 -49.12
CA SER A 111 -6.01 26.85 -48.11
C SER A 111 -6.77 25.77 -47.36
N ASP A 112 -6.20 24.58 -47.30
CA ASP A 112 -6.73 23.43 -46.58
C ASP A 112 -6.08 23.25 -45.20
N SER A 113 -5.08 24.06 -44.85
CA SER A 113 -4.34 23.90 -43.61
C SER A 113 -3.78 25.20 -43.05
N ILE A 114 -3.71 25.29 -41.73
CA ILE A 114 -3.08 26.41 -41.01
C ILE A 114 -2.31 25.88 -39.81
N SER A 115 -1.16 26.47 -39.55
CA SER A 115 -0.31 26.17 -38.40
C SER A 115 -0.10 27.41 -37.55
N PHE A 116 -0.19 27.27 -36.23
CA PHE A 116 0.11 28.34 -35.29
C PHE A 116 0.66 27.76 -33.98
N ASP A 117 1.40 28.58 -33.25
CA ASP A 117 1.90 28.22 -31.92
C ASP A 117 0.81 28.47 -30.88
N LEU A 118 0.45 27.42 -30.15
CA LEU A 118 -0.44 27.48 -29.01
C LEU A 118 0.40 27.46 -27.73
N PHE A 119 0.40 28.57 -27.02
CA PHE A 119 0.99 28.66 -25.69
C PHE A 119 -0.09 28.37 -24.63
N LEU A 120 0.16 27.38 -23.78
CA LEU A 120 -0.72 27.04 -22.66
C LEU A 120 -0.21 27.77 -21.42
N ASP A 121 -0.52 29.06 -21.32
CA ASP A 121 0.00 30.01 -20.31
C ASP A 121 -0.56 29.83 -18.90
N GLN A 122 -1.64 29.05 -18.75
CA GLN A 122 -2.26 28.81 -17.46
C GLN A 122 -1.67 27.55 -16.81
N ASP A 123 -1.11 27.72 -15.62
CA ASP A 123 -1.09 26.68 -14.60
C ASP A 123 -2.34 26.84 -13.71
N PHE A 124 -2.88 25.73 -13.20
CA PHE A 124 -4.05 25.79 -12.31
C PHE A 124 -3.67 25.70 -10.84
N THR A 125 -2.37 25.75 -10.55
CA THR A 125 -1.81 25.57 -9.21
C THR A 125 -1.61 26.88 -8.45
N GLU A 126 -2.07 28.02 -8.99
CA GLU A 126 -2.03 29.35 -8.36
C GLU A 126 -2.76 29.42 -6.98
N TYR A 127 -3.52 28.38 -6.60
CA TYR A 127 -4.32 28.32 -5.35
C TYR A 127 -3.87 27.27 -4.31
N GLU A 128 -2.57 26.95 -4.22
CA GLU A 128 -2.05 26.02 -3.18
C GLU A 128 -2.73 24.63 -3.23
N VAL A 129 -2.52 23.96 -4.37
CA VAL A 129 -2.96 22.61 -4.77
C VAL A 129 -3.50 21.73 -3.63
N GLN A 130 -4.83 21.62 -3.57
CA GLN A 130 -5.48 20.52 -2.86
C GLN A 130 -5.30 19.21 -3.66
N PRO A 131 -5.18 18.05 -2.97
CA PRO A 131 -4.48 16.85 -3.41
C PRO A 131 -4.97 16.17 -4.71
N TYR A 132 -6.17 16.47 -5.21
CA TYR A 132 -6.84 15.73 -6.30
C TYR A 132 -7.42 16.61 -7.41
N GLU A 133 -6.71 17.67 -7.78
CA GLU A 133 -7.17 18.54 -8.84
C GLU A 133 -7.07 17.91 -10.24
N LYS A 134 -8.18 17.97 -11.00
CA LYS A 134 -8.25 17.60 -12.42
C LYS A 134 -8.49 18.86 -13.25
N SER A 135 -7.42 19.34 -13.87
CA SER A 135 -7.38 20.53 -14.73
C SER A 135 -7.36 20.07 -16.19
N LYS A 136 -8.10 20.77 -17.06
CA LYS A 136 -8.29 20.42 -18.46
C LYS A 136 -8.23 21.66 -19.34
N VAL A 137 -7.59 21.51 -20.50
CA VAL A 137 -7.72 22.46 -21.61
C VAL A 137 -8.58 21.83 -22.69
N THR A 138 -9.54 22.61 -23.20
CA THR A 138 -10.39 22.25 -24.33
C THR A 138 -10.14 23.25 -25.45
N ILE A 139 -9.85 22.76 -26.64
CA ILE A 139 -9.69 23.56 -27.84
C ILE A 139 -10.91 23.29 -28.73
N ASP A 140 -11.74 24.30 -28.89
CA ASP A 140 -12.89 24.30 -29.79
C ASP A 140 -12.57 25.13 -31.02
N ILE A 141 -12.63 24.51 -32.20
CA ILE A 141 -12.29 25.15 -33.47
C ILE A 141 -13.52 25.15 -34.35
N ARG A 142 -13.82 26.31 -34.93
CA ARG A 142 -14.91 26.52 -35.87
C ARG A 142 -14.37 27.24 -37.10
N THR A 143 -14.55 26.62 -38.25
CA THR A 143 -14.15 27.19 -39.53
C THR A 143 -15.36 27.76 -40.25
N TYR A 144 -15.28 29.01 -40.65
CA TYR A 144 -16.32 29.73 -41.39
C TYR A 144 -15.79 30.19 -42.74
N ILE A 145 -16.67 30.42 -43.71
CA ILE A 145 -16.32 31.18 -44.91
C ILE A 145 -16.52 32.66 -44.62
N GLN A 146 -15.55 33.51 -44.95
CA GLN A 146 -15.76 34.95 -45.01
C GLN A 146 -16.17 35.36 -46.42
N MET A 147 -17.26 36.12 -46.51
CA MET A 147 -17.73 36.67 -47.77
C MET A 147 -16.96 37.96 -48.13
N SER A 148 -16.98 38.36 -49.40
CA SER A 148 -16.24 39.53 -49.90
C SER A 148 -16.67 40.87 -49.29
N ASP A 149 -17.85 40.93 -48.69
CA ASP A 149 -18.36 42.10 -47.94
C ASP A 149 -17.88 42.13 -46.48
N GLY A 150 -17.05 41.15 -46.08
CA GLY A 150 -16.48 41.02 -44.75
C GLY A 150 -17.37 40.26 -43.75
N VAL A 151 -18.58 39.86 -44.14
CA VAL A 151 -19.51 39.16 -43.26
C VAL A 151 -19.07 37.72 -43.03
N LYS A 152 -19.15 37.26 -41.77
CA LYS A 152 -18.95 35.85 -41.42
C LYS A 152 -20.08 35.03 -42.02
N GLY A 153 -19.73 34.19 -42.97
CA GLY A 153 -20.59 33.29 -43.71
C GLY A 153 -20.92 32.00 -42.93
N PRO A 154 -21.29 30.92 -43.63
CA PRO A 154 -21.71 29.69 -42.99
C PRO A 154 -20.54 28.99 -42.27
N LEU A 155 -20.88 28.22 -41.24
CA LEU A 155 -19.98 27.27 -40.60
C LEU A 155 -19.70 26.12 -41.59
N VAL A 156 -18.42 25.88 -41.86
CA VAL A 156 -17.94 24.79 -42.72
C VAL A 156 -17.75 23.52 -41.91
N ALA A 157 -16.99 23.62 -40.82
CA ALA A 157 -16.66 22.50 -39.97
C ALA A 157 -16.34 22.97 -38.56
N SER A 158 -16.48 22.07 -37.58
CA SER A 158 -16.07 22.32 -36.21
C SER A 158 -15.49 21.07 -35.57
N LYS A 159 -14.52 21.23 -34.69
CA LYS A 159 -13.96 20.14 -33.88
C LYS A 159 -13.60 20.63 -32.49
N SER A 160 -13.83 19.76 -31.51
CA SER A 160 -13.48 19.98 -30.11
C SER A 160 -12.52 18.89 -29.67
N GLN A 161 -11.48 19.24 -28.94
CA GLN A 161 -10.57 18.28 -28.32
C GLN A 161 -10.13 18.77 -26.95
N ALA A 162 -10.01 17.85 -26.00
CA ALA A 162 -9.67 18.17 -24.62
C ALA A 162 -8.56 17.29 -24.09
N TRP A 163 -7.64 17.89 -23.34
CA TRP A 163 -6.50 17.24 -22.70
C TRP A 163 -6.45 17.61 -21.22
N ASN A 164 -5.87 16.73 -20.40
CA ASN A 164 -5.56 17.08 -19.02
C ASN A 164 -4.29 17.93 -18.96
N ILE A 165 -4.23 18.86 -18.01
CA ILE A 165 -3.05 19.72 -17.82
C ILE A 165 -2.20 19.16 -16.67
N VAL A 166 -0.90 19.08 -16.92
CA VAL A 166 0.14 18.70 -15.95
C VAL A 166 1.14 19.85 -15.84
N ASP A 167 1.60 20.13 -14.64
CA ASP A 167 2.58 21.18 -14.34
C ASP A 167 3.68 20.66 -13.40
N ASP A 168 4.79 21.37 -13.32
CA ASP A 168 5.92 21.00 -12.46
C ASP A 168 5.53 20.90 -10.97
N PRO A 169 4.68 21.79 -10.41
CA PRO A 169 4.18 21.64 -9.04
C PRO A 169 3.41 20.33 -8.81
N LYS A 170 2.54 19.91 -9.73
CA LYS A 170 1.80 18.65 -9.63
C LYS A 170 2.73 17.45 -9.72
N VAL A 171 3.72 17.50 -10.59
CA VAL A 171 4.74 16.44 -10.67
C VAL A 171 5.50 16.33 -9.34
N SER A 172 5.98 17.45 -8.82
CA SER A 172 6.70 17.52 -7.54
C SER A 172 5.84 17.03 -6.37
N TYR A 173 4.55 17.38 -6.36
CA TYR A 173 3.58 16.90 -5.39
C TYR A 173 3.44 15.38 -5.44
N LEU A 174 3.25 14.80 -6.64
CA LEU A 174 3.12 13.35 -6.82
C LEU A 174 4.40 12.61 -6.45
N GLU A 175 5.59 13.17 -6.72
CA GLU A 175 6.87 12.61 -6.28
C GLU A 175 6.98 12.57 -4.76
N GLY A 176 6.58 13.64 -4.07
CA GLY A 176 6.48 13.67 -2.61
C GLY A 176 5.54 12.59 -2.09
N LYS A 177 4.33 12.49 -2.66
CA LYS A 177 3.33 11.49 -2.24
C LYS A 177 3.72 10.07 -2.53
N PHE A 178 4.40 9.82 -3.64
CA PHE A 178 5.00 8.53 -3.92
C PHE A 178 6.05 8.16 -2.86
N SER A 179 6.89 9.11 -2.45
CA SER A 179 7.89 8.87 -1.40
C SER A 179 7.24 8.59 -0.03
N ASP A 180 6.20 9.34 0.34
CA ASP A 180 5.42 9.11 1.57
C ASP A 180 4.80 7.71 1.56
N MET A 181 4.05 7.38 0.50
CA MET A 181 3.40 6.09 0.30
C MET A 181 4.41 4.93 0.35
N ARG A 182 5.57 5.10 -0.28
CA ARG A 182 6.67 4.13 -0.26
C ARG A 182 7.19 3.91 1.17
N GLY A 183 7.38 4.98 1.93
CA GLY A 183 7.79 4.89 3.33
C GLY A 183 6.81 4.09 4.18
N GLU A 184 5.51 4.40 4.06
CA GLU A 184 4.43 3.72 4.79
C GLU A 184 4.35 2.22 4.43
N ILE A 185 4.31 1.90 3.13
CA ILE A 185 4.18 0.52 2.65
C ILE A 185 5.42 -0.30 2.98
N LEU A 186 6.64 0.23 2.80
CA LEU A 186 7.86 -0.51 3.12
C LEU A 186 7.99 -0.74 4.63
N ALA A 187 7.64 0.25 5.45
CA ALA A 187 7.62 0.09 6.91
C ALA A 187 6.65 -1.03 7.32
N ALA A 188 5.44 -1.05 6.77
CA ALA A 188 4.45 -2.08 7.08
C ALA A 188 4.84 -3.46 6.55
N THR A 189 5.26 -3.56 5.30
CA THR A 189 5.59 -4.86 4.68
C THR A 189 6.85 -5.50 5.26
N GLY A 190 7.77 -4.70 5.81
CA GLY A 190 8.98 -5.16 6.51
C GLY A 190 8.73 -5.79 7.88
N VAL A 191 7.55 -5.60 8.48
CA VAL A 191 7.20 -6.25 9.76
C VAL A 191 6.78 -7.70 9.49
N SER A 192 7.55 -8.66 9.99
CA SER A 192 7.36 -10.09 9.76
C SER A 192 6.03 -10.63 10.33
N LYS A 193 5.57 -10.10 11.48
CA LYS A 193 4.37 -10.58 12.19
C LYS A 193 3.02 -10.11 11.60
N LEU A 194 3.00 -9.28 10.55
CA LEU A 194 1.77 -8.83 9.88
C LEU A 194 1.23 -9.88 8.89
N ASN A 195 0.72 -11.00 9.40
CA ASN A 195 0.24 -12.10 8.56
C ASN A 195 -1.06 -11.78 7.80
N SER A 196 -1.86 -10.82 8.29
CA SER A 196 -3.10 -10.38 7.65
C SER A 196 -2.88 -9.35 6.53
N LEU A 197 -1.67 -8.80 6.40
CA LEU A 197 -1.36 -7.77 5.41
C LEU A 197 -1.06 -8.41 4.06
N ASN A 198 -1.81 -8.02 3.03
CA ASN A 198 -1.54 -8.43 1.65
C ASN A 198 -0.34 -7.66 1.07
N ARG A 199 0.87 -8.12 1.37
CA ARG A 199 2.13 -7.46 0.98
C ARG A 199 2.25 -7.26 -0.54
N GLU A 200 1.89 -8.26 -1.33
CA GLU A 200 1.97 -8.22 -2.79
C GLU A 200 1.08 -7.12 -3.38
N LYS A 201 -0.13 -6.92 -2.81
CA LYS A 201 -1.02 -5.83 -3.22
C LYS A 201 -0.36 -4.46 -3.01
N TYR A 202 0.16 -4.17 -1.83
CA TYR A 202 0.74 -2.85 -1.55
C TYR A 202 2.02 -2.59 -2.34
N LEU A 203 2.87 -3.61 -2.54
CA LEU A 203 4.05 -3.49 -3.38
C LEU A 203 3.69 -3.25 -4.86
N SER A 204 2.63 -3.89 -5.36
CA SER A 204 2.18 -3.66 -6.74
C SER A 204 1.57 -2.27 -6.96
N ILE A 205 0.92 -1.68 -5.94
CA ILE A 205 0.47 -0.26 -5.98
C ILE A 205 1.68 0.67 -6.16
N LEU A 206 2.76 0.46 -5.40
CA LEU A 206 4.01 1.24 -5.54
C LEU A 206 4.64 1.08 -6.93
N GLU A 207 4.75 -0.15 -7.41
CA GLU A 207 5.34 -0.43 -8.72
C GLU A 207 4.53 0.23 -9.84
N ASN A 208 3.20 0.14 -9.76
CA ASN A 208 2.30 0.73 -10.73
C ASN A 208 2.40 2.26 -10.75
N MET A 209 2.39 2.92 -9.59
CA MET A 209 2.54 4.37 -9.51
C MET A 209 3.91 4.82 -10.07
N ASN A 210 4.99 4.15 -9.67
CA ASN A 210 6.34 4.45 -10.13
C ASN A 210 6.48 4.30 -11.66
N SER A 211 5.91 3.23 -12.22
CA SER A 211 5.95 2.98 -13.66
C SER A 211 5.23 4.07 -14.46
N ASN A 212 4.05 4.49 -13.99
CA ASN A 212 3.32 5.61 -14.61
C ASN A 212 4.10 6.93 -14.52
N MET A 213 4.71 7.23 -13.37
CA MET A 213 5.53 8.43 -13.20
C MET A 213 6.76 8.44 -14.12
N ILE A 214 7.48 7.32 -14.23
CA ILE A 214 8.65 7.20 -15.13
C ILE A 214 8.25 7.38 -16.59
N GLN A 215 7.08 6.88 -16.98
CA GLN A 215 6.54 7.06 -18.33
C GLN A 215 5.99 8.48 -18.57
N GLY A 216 5.87 9.30 -17.53
CA GLY A 216 5.28 10.63 -17.59
C GLY A 216 3.75 10.65 -17.58
N ASN A 217 3.08 9.55 -17.24
CA ASN A 217 1.62 9.47 -17.10
C ASN A 217 1.18 9.92 -15.69
N TYR A 218 1.22 11.23 -15.45
CA TYR A 218 0.95 11.81 -14.13
C TYR A 218 -0.53 11.78 -13.75
N ILE A 219 -1.43 11.69 -14.72
CA ILE A 219 -2.87 11.55 -14.47
C ILE A 219 -3.17 10.19 -13.85
N ALA A 220 -2.60 9.10 -14.40
CA ALA A 220 -2.76 7.78 -13.80
C ALA A 220 -2.06 7.67 -12.44
N ALA A 221 -0.88 8.29 -12.29
CA ALA A 221 -0.19 8.34 -11.00
C ALA A 221 -1.03 9.04 -9.91
N GLN A 222 -1.70 10.15 -10.26
CA GLN A 222 -2.62 10.84 -9.36
C GLN A 222 -3.84 9.99 -8.98
N ASP A 223 -4.42 9.25 -9.92
CA ASP A 223 -5.54 8.36 -9.64
C ASP A 223 -5.11 7.20 -8.70
N ILE A 224 -3.91 6.63 -8.90
CA ILE A 224 -3.36 5.59 -7.99
C ILE A 224 -3.12 6.15 -6.59
N TRP A 225 -2.57 7.35 -6.47
CA TRP A 225 -2.39 8.00 -5.17
C TRP A 225 -3.73 8.24 -4.48
N LYS A 226 -4.74 8.72 -5.22
CA LYS A 226 -6.09 8.93 -4.67
C LYS A 226 -6.68 7.63 -4.12
N ASP A 227 -6.66 6.57 -4.91
CA ASP A 227 -7.21 5.27 -4.49
C ASP A 227 -6.47 4.73 -3.25
N TYR A 228 -5.16 4.97 -3.16
CA TYR A 228 -4.39 4.61 -1.97
C TYR A 228 -4.81 5.44 -0.74
N ASP A 229 -4.85 6.77 -0.83
CA ASP A 229 -5.14 7.64 0.31
C ASP A 229 -6.59 7.49 0.80
N ASP A 230 -7.54 7.30 -0.10
CA ASP A 230 -8.98 7.18 0.24
C ASP A 230 -9.28 5.85 0.96
N ASP A 231 -8.79 4.72 0.45
CA ASP A 231 -9.20 3.39 0.92
C ASP A 231 -8.05 2.56 1.49
N GLU A 232 -6.96 2.42 0.75
CA GLU A 232 -5.92 1.42 1.07
C GLU A 232 -5.06 1.82 2.26
N ARG A 233 -4.81 3.11 2.44
CA ARG A 233 -4.03 3.64 3.56
C ARG A 233 -4.71 3.36 4.88
N THR A 234 -6.03 3.52 4.95
CA THR A 234 -6.81 3.16 6.15
C THR A 234 -6.74 1.66 6.43
N ASN A 235 -6.85 0.81 5.40
CA ASN A 235 -6.73 -0.63 5.55
C ASN A 235 -5.33 -1.06 6.04
N LEU A 236 -4.28 -0.40 5.54
CA LEU A 236 -2.90 -0.59 5.98
C LEU A 236 -2.75 -0.24 7.47
N LEU A 237 -3.25 0.92 7.88
CA LEU A 237 -3.21 1.38 9.27
C LEU A 237 -3.98 0.45 10.21
N LEU A 238 -5.18 -0.01 9.80
CA LEU A 238 -5.96 -0.96 10.59
C LEU A 238 -5.24 -2.31 10.76
N ALA A 239 -4.53 -2.78 9.74
CA ALA A 239 -3.71 -3.99 9.84
C ALA A 239 -2.56 -3.79 10.85
N LEU A 240 -1.90 -2.64 10.83
CA LEU A 240 -0.84 -2.29 11.78
C LEU A 240 -1.35 -2.21 13.22
N VAL A 241 -2.48 -1.55 13.46
CA VAL A 241 -3.10 -1.44 14.79
C VAL A 241 -3.43 -2.82 15.36
N ARG A 242 -4.08 -3.68 14.56
CA ARG A 242 -4.41 -5.05 15.00
C ARG A 242 -3.18 -5.88 15.35
N ALA A 243 -2.08 -5.71 14.62
CA ALA A 243 -0.84 -6.40 14.96
C ALA A 243 -0.20 -5.85 16.24
N SER A 244 -0.29 -4.54 16.48
CA SER A 244 0.14 -3.93 17.73
C SER A 244 -0.64 -4.47 18.93
N ASP A 245 -1.97 -4.58 18.81
CA ASP A 245 -2.83 -5.11 19.87
C ASP A 245 -2.46 -6.57 20.20
N LEU A 246 -2.31 -7.41 19.17
CA LEU A 246 -1.87 -8.81 19.35
C LEU A 246 -0.49 -8.92 20.01
N GLN A 247 0.42 -8.00 19.71
CA GLN A 247 1.74 -7.97 20.33
C GLN A 247 1.66 -7.54 21.79
N SER A 248 0.77 -6.61 22.15
CA SER A 248 0.51 -6.23 23.53
C SER A 248 0.00 -7.42 24.35
N ASP A 249 -0.98 -8.16 23.82
CA ASP A 249 -1.50 -9.37 24.48
C ASP A 249 -0.41 -10.44 24.68
N GLU A 250 0.52 -10.55 23.74
CA GLU A 250 1.65 -11.50 23.84
C GLU A 250 2.67 -11.05 24.90
N LEU A 251 2.89 -9.75 25.07
CA LEU A 251 3.74 -9.19 26.13
C LEU A 251 3.12 -9.40 27.52
N ASP A 252 1.82 -9.15 27.68
CA ASP A 252 1.12 -9.37 28.96
C ASP A 252 1.18 -10.86 29.38
N ARG A 253 1.09 -11.78 28.41
CA ARG A 253 1.27 -13.22 28.67
C ARG A 253 2.70 -13.57 29.08
N LEU A 254 3.70 -12.92 28.50
CA LEU A 254 5.10 -13.14 28.88
C LEU A 254 5.36 -12.67 30.31
N GLU A 255 4.77 -11.55 30.72
CA GLU A 255 4.85 -11.06 32.10
C GLU A 255 4.22 -12.04 33.12
N ASP A 256 3.07 -12.63 32.78
CA ASP A 256 2.45 -13.67 33.62
C ASP A 256 3.34 -14.92 33.74
N VAL A 257 3.93 -15.37 32.62
CA VAL A 257 4.86 -16.53 32.63
C VAL A 257 6.13 -16.22 33.44
N GLU A 258 6.69 -15.02 33.34
CA GLU A 258 7.85 -14.59 34.13
C GLU A 258 7.53 -14.58 35.63
N THR A 259 6.32 -14.13 35.99
CA THR A 259 5.82 -14.16 37.37
C THR A 259 5.69 -15.60 37.88
N GLN A 260 5.11 -16.51 37.08
CA GLN A 260 4.99 -17.92 37.43
C GLN A 260 6.35 -18.60 37.58
N LEU A 261 7.32 -18.29 36.71
CA LEU A 261 8.68 -18.81 36.80
C LEU A 261 9.34 -18.39 38.12
N THR A 262 9.21 -17.11 38.48
CA THR A 262 9.77 -16.58 39.74
C THR A 262 9.20 -17.31 40.97
N ILE A 263 7.91 -17.62 40.97
CA ILE A 263 7.26 -18.39 42.04
C ILE A 263 7.82 -19.81 42.07
N ALA A 264 7.89 -20.48 40.92
CA ALA A 264 8.41 -21.84 40.83
C ALA A 264 9.89 -21.96 41.25
N GLU A 265 10.71 -20.97 40.93
CA GLU A 265 12.11 -20.90 41.38
C GLU A 265 12.21 -20.78 42.90
N ARG A 266 11.36 -19.96 43.51
CA ARG A 266 11.29 -19.81 44.97
C ARG A 266 10.80 -21.09 45.66
N ASP A 267 9.81 -21.77 45.10
CA ASP A 267 9.33 -23.05 45.62
C ASP A 267 10.41 -24.13 45.54
N LEU A 268 11.20 -24.14 44.45
CA LEU A 268 12.33 -25.05 44.29
C LEU A 268 13.44 -24.79 45.32
N GLU A 269 13.76 -23.52 45.60
CA GLU A 269 14.71 -23.14 46.66
C GLU A 269 14.21 -23.64 48.03
N SER A 270 12.92 -23.42 48.35
CA SER A 270 12.34 -23.93 49.60
C SER A 270 12.39 -25.45 49.71
N LEU A 271 12.15 -26.17 48.60
CA LEU A 271 12.25 -27.64 48.55
C LEU A 271 13.68 -28.14 48.74
N GLN A 272 14.68 -27.40 48.22
CA GLN A 272 16.08 -27.70 48.44
C GLN A 272 16.47 -27.52 49.91
N ASP A 273 16.04 -26.43 50.54
CA ASP A 273 16.25 -26.19 51.98
C ASP A 273 15.61 -27.32 52.84
N GLU A 274 14.37 -27.73 52.51
CA GLU A 274 13.70 -28.84 53.20
C GLU A 274 14.45 -30.16 53.03
N TYR A 275 14.98 -30.42 51.83
CA TYR A 275 15.78 -31.60 51.54
C TYR A 275 17.07 -31.62 52.36
N ASP A 276 17.78 -30.50 52.47
CA ASP A 276 19.01 -30.38 53.26
C ASP A 276 18.74 -30.64 54.76
N VAL A 277 17.61 -30.14 55.28
CA VAL A 277 17.17 -30.43 56.66
C VAL A 277 16.85 -31.92 56.84
N LEU A 278 16.20 -32.55 55.85
CA LEU A 278 15.88 -33.98 55.90
C LEU A 278 17.16 -34.84 55.86
N GLU A 279 18.12 -34.50 54.99
CA GLU A 279 19.40 -35.20 54.88
C GLU A 279 20.18 -35.11 56.19
N THR A 280 20.31 -33.91 56.76
CA THR A 280 21.00 -33.72 58.05
C THR A 280 20.32 -34.49 59.19
N THR A 281 18.98 -34.51 59.21
CA THR A 281 18.20 -35.29 60.19
C THR A 281 18.41 -36.79 60.01
N TYR A 282 18.43 -37.29 58.77
CA TYR A 282 18.69 -38.69 58.46
C TYR A 282 20.10 -39.11 58.91
N VAL A 283 21.12 -38.29 58.64
CA VAL A 283 22.50 -38.54 59.09
C VAL A 283 22.58 -38.60 60.62
N ALA A 284 21.92 -37.67 61.32
CA ALA A 284 21.86 -37.67 62.78
C ALA A 284 21.16 -38.92 63.35
N LEU A 285 20.06 -39.35 62.74
CA LEU A 285 19.34 -40.56 63.12
C LEU A 285 20.19 -41.82 62.88
N SER A 286 20.86 -41.91 61.72
CA SER A 286 21.77 -43.00 61.39
C SER A 286 22.92 -43.12 62.41
N ASN A 287 23.55 -42.00 62.75
CA ASN A 287 24.59 -41.94 63.79
C ASN A 287 24.07 -42.39 65.16
N THR A 288 22.86 -41.97 65.52
CA THR A 288 22.20 -42.38 66.77
C THR A 288 21.93 -43.87 66.78
N TYR A 289 21.43 -44.44 65.68
CA TYR A 289 21.20 -45.87 65.53
C TYR A 289 22.50 -46.66 65.69
N HIS A 290 23.58 -46.23 65.02
CA HIS A 290 24.91 -46.84 65.18
C HIS A 290 25.40 -46.80 66.63
N LYS A 291 25.22 -45.67 67.32
CA LYS A 291 25.58 -45.51 68.73
C LYS A 291 24.79 -46.45 69.64
N VAL A 292 23.46 -46.47 69.52
CA VAL A 292 22.58 -47.34 70.33
C VAL A 292 22.92 -48.81 70.10
N ASN A 293 23.21 -49.20 68.85
CA ASN A 293 23.57 -50.57 68.55
C ASN A 293 24.92 -50.96 69.18
N ALA A 294 25.89 -50.04 69.19
CA ALA A 294 27.17 -50.25 69.88
C ALA A 294 26.99 -50.34 71.41
N GLU A 295 26.14 -49.51 72.00
CA GLU A 295 25.79 -49.58 73.43
C GLU A 295 25.09 -50.89 73.78
N LEU A 296 24.17 -51.36 72.95
CA LEU A 296 23.49 -52.64 73.12
C LEU A 296 24.48 -53.82 73.09
N ASP A 297 25.42 -53.82 72.14
CA ASP A 297 26.45 -54.86 72.06
C ASP A 297 27.41 -54.82 73.26
N ALA A 298 27.74 -53.63 73.76
CA ALA A 298 28.49 -53.47 75.01
C ALA A 298 27.72 -54.01 76.22
N ALA A 299 26.41 -53.71 76.33
CA ALA A 299 25.55 -54.22 77.39
C ALA A 299 25.42 -55.75 77.33
N LYS A 300 25.26 -56.34 76.14
CA LYS A 300 25.27 -57.80 75.95
C LYS A 300 26.58 -58.42 76.42
N ARG A 301 27.73 -57.82 76.08
CA ARG A 301 29.05 -58.28 76.55
C ARG A 301 29.17 -58.20 78.07
N ASN A 302 28.77 -57.09 78.68
CA ASN A 302 28.80 -56.91 80.13
C ASN A 302 27.90 -57.93 80.84
N LEU A 303 26.68 -58.15 80.34
CA LEU A 303 25.76 -59.16 80.87
C LEU A 303 26.36 -60.57 80.75
N SER A 304 26.91 -60.91 79.58
CA SER A 304 27.59 -62.19 79.37
C SER A 304 28.76 -62.38 80.35
N THR A 305 29.52 -61.31 80.60
CA THR A 305 30.65 -61.32 81.54
C THR A 305 30.16 -61.50 82.98
N ALA A 306 29.10 -60.79 83.37
CA ALA A 306 28.47 -60.91 84.68
C ALA A 306 27.92 -62.32 84.93
N ILE A 307 27.20 -62.91 83.96
CA ILE A 307 26.71 -64.30 84.04
C ILE A 307 27.88 -65.26 84.20
N THR A 308 28.94 -65.08 83.42
CA THR A 308 30.14 -65.92 83.50
C THR A 308 30.82 -65.78 84.87
N ALA A 309 30.91 -64.56 85.42
CA ALA A 309 31.46 -64.31 86.74
C ALA A 309 30.60 -64.91 87.87
N ILE A 310 29.27 -64.85 87.75
CA ILE A 310 28.35 -65.53 88.68
C ILE A 310 28.55 -67.05 88.60
N PHE A 311 28.66 -67.62 87.39
CA PHE A 311 28.95 -69.04 87.22
C PHE A 311 30.31 -69.43 87.82
N LEU A 312 31.36 -68.66 87.55
CA LEU A 312 32.71 -68.92 88.07
C LEU A 312 32.77 -68.81 89.59
N SER A 313 32.15 -67.77 90.16
CA SER A 313 32.07 -67.59 91.62
C SER A 313 31.26 -68.69 92.27
N SER A 314 30.16 -69.15 91.64
CA SER A 314 29.39 -70.31 92.11
C SER A 314 30.23 -71.59 92.13
N ILE A 315 31.05 -71.82 91.09
CA ILE A 315 32.02 -72.92 91.06
C ILE A 315 33.08 -72.76 92.16
N LEU A 316 33.60 -71.55 92.37
CA LEU A 316 34.60 -71.27 93.41
C LEU A 316 34.04 -71.53 94.82
N PHE A 317 32.81 -71.07 95.10
CA PHE A 317 32.10 -71.34 96.34
C PHE A 317 31.80 -72.83 96.53
N TYR A 318 31.48 -73.56 95.46
CA TYR A 318 31.33 -75.02 95.50
C TYR A 318 32.64 -75.71 95.94
N PHE A 319 33.79 -75.32 95.37
CA PHE A 319 35.10 -75.89 95.75
C PHE A 319 35.55 -75.46 97.15
N ILE A 320 35.30 -74.22 97.57
CA ILE A 320 35.59 -73.75 98.93
C ILE A 320 34.68 -74.45 99.96
N GLY A 321 33.40 -74.65 99.63
CA GLY A 321 32.46 -75.44 100.43
C GLY A 321 32.87 -76.90 100.59
N GLN A 322 33.44 -77.52 99.54
CA GLN A 322 34.03 -78.87 99.65
C GLN A 322 35.27 -78.90 100.55
N ARG A 323 36.13 -77.88 100.54
CA ARG A 323 37.27 -77.81 101.48
C ARG A 323 36.86 -77.53 102.94
N GLY A 324 35.72 -76.87 103.16
CA GLY A 324 35.13 -76.69 104.49
C GLY A 324 34.54 -77.99 105.08
N LEU A 325 34.03 -78.89 104.23
CA LEU A 325 33.49 -80.19 104.63
C LEU A 325 34.57 -81.23 104.96
N ILE A 326 35.77 -81.13 104.36
CA ILE A 326 36.87 -82.08 104.60
C ILE A 326 37.58 -81.86 105.96
N LYS A 327 37.36 -80.73 106.64
CA LYS A 327 37.92 -80.48 107.99
C LYS A 327 37.00 -80.87 109.17
N ARG A 328 35.93 -81.65 108.91
CA ARG A 328 34.99 -82.08 109.96
C ARG A 328 34.58 -83.55 109.88
N VAL A 329 35.50 -84.47 109.60
CA VAL A 329 35.44 -85.84 110.14
C VAL A 329 36.87 -86.31 110.40
N GLN A 330 37.21 -86.35 111.69
CA GLN A 330 38.33 -87.02 112.38
C GLN A 330 39.76 -86.75 111.93
#